data_AF-A0AAV0X1N6-F1
#
_entry.id   AF-A0AAV0X1N6-F1
#
_cell.length_a   1.000
_cell.length_b   1.000
_cell.length_c   1.000
_cell.angle_alpha   90.00
_cell.angle_beta   90.00
_cell.angle_gamma   90.00
#
_symmetry.space_group_name_H-M   'P 1'
#
loop_
_entity.id
_entity.type
_entity.pdbx_description
1 polymer ?
#
loop_
_entity_poly.entity_id
_entity_poly.type
_entity_poly.pdbx_seq_one_letter_code
_entity_poly.pdbx_strand_id
1 'polypeptide(L)'
;MLVAKICLTARTKLNFDLEELKLVADFKIYPNLYTFLSLSLTIPISSSTCEKYFSAMRKIKNWLRTSMLQDRFSNASVVYIEKDISCSLKNEDLLNEFAMSNRRLQL
;
A
#
# COMPACT_ATOMS: atom_id res chain seq x y z
N MET A 1 -4.35 -1.63 -1.02
CA MET A 1 -5.79 -1.60 -0.68
C MET A 1 -6.55 -0.75 -1.70
N LEU A 2 -7.20 -1.36 -2.71
CA LEU A 2 -7.84 -0.65 -3.83
C LEU A 2 -9.22 -0.12 -3.40
N VAL A 3 -9.28 1.15 -3.01
CA VAL A 3 -10.50 1.82 -2.52
C VAL A 3 -11.57 1.85 -3.60
N ALA A 4 -11.17 1.92 -4.87
CA ALA A 4 -12.09 1.82 -6.00
C ALA A 4 -12.91 0.52 -5.96
N LYS A 5 -12.30 -0.62 -5.56
CA LYS A 5 -13.00 -1.90 -5.41
C LYS A 5 -14.07 -1.79 -4.31
N ILE A 6 -13.73 -1.24 -3.14
CA ILE A 6 -14.67 -1.10 -2.02
C ILE A 6 -15.82 -0.13 -2.35
N CYS A 7 -15.52 1.00 -3.01
CA CYS A 7 -16.52 2.01 -3.35
C CYS A 7 -17.46 1.56 -4.47
N LEU A 8 -16.93 0.86 -5.50
CA LEU A 8 -17.73 0.31 -6.60
C LEU A 8 -18.58 -0.88 -6.15
N THR A 9 -18.04 -1.77 -5.31
CA THR A 9 -18.81 -2.90 -4.74
C THR A 9 -19.95 -2.44 -3.82
N ALA A 10 -19.81 -1.29 -3.15
CA ALA A 10 -20.89 -0.73 -2.31
C ALA A 10 -22.00 -0.02 -3.12
N ARG A 11 -21.68 0.55 -4.28
CA ARG A 11 -22.64 1.31 -5.11
C ARG A 11 -23.29 0.48 -6.22
N THR A 12 -22.58 -0.53 -6.71
CA THR A 12 -23.07 -1.49 -7.70
C THR A 12 -22.84 -2.88 -7.14
N LYS A 13 -23.87 -3.73 -7.13
CA LYS A 13 -23.81 -5.15 -6.71
C LYS A 13 -23.00 -6.01 -7.71
N LEU A 14 -21.89 -5.47 -8.21
CA LEU A 14 -20.98 -6.09 -9.16
C LEU A 14 -19.66 -6.32 -8.44
N ASN A 15 -19.34 -7.60 -8.21
CA ASN A 15 -17.97 -8.00 -7.92
C ASN A 15 -17.17 -7.77 -9.20
N PHE A 16 -16.57 -6.59 -9.34
CA PHE A 16 -15.64 -6.33 -10.43
C PHE A 16 -14.37 -7.14 -10.21
N ASP A 17 -14.20 -8.21 -10.98
CA ASP A 17 -12.93 -8.89 -11.09
C ASP A 17 -12.03 -8.11 -12.05
N LEU A 18 -10.82 -7.76 -11.58
CA LEU A 18 -9.85 -6.99 -12.39
C LEU A 18 -9.45 -7.74 -13.67
N GLU A 19 -9.62 -9.06 -13.68
CA GLU A 19 -9.34 -9.94 -14.82
C GLU A 19 -10.34 -9.72 -15.98
N GLU A 20 -11.62 -9.48 -15.70
CA GLU A 20 -12.62 -9.19 -16.74
C GLU A 20 -12.39 -7.83 -17.41
N LEU A 21 -11.90 -6.86 -16.64
CA LEU A 21 -11.64 -5.51 -17.10
C LEU A 21 -10.39 -5.42 -18.01
N LYS A 22 -9.42 -6.33 -17.83
CA LYS A 22 -8.29 -6.49 -18.76
C LYS A 22 -8.72 -7.05 -20.12
N LEU A 23 -9.77 -7.87 -20.18
CA LEU A 23 -10.27 -8.44 -21.44
C LEU A 23 -10.99 -7.39 -22.30
N VAL A 24 -11.64 -6.41 -21.68
CA VAL A 24 -12.41 -5.36 -22.39
C VAL A 24 -11.52 -4.18 -22.80
N ALA A 25 -10.51 -3.85 -22.00
CA ALA A 25 -9.63 -2.70 -22.24
C ALA A 25 -8.20 -3.15 -22.51
N ASP A 26 -7.96 -3.72 -23.70
CA ASP A 26 -6.59 -4.04 -24.14
C ASP A 26 -5.84 -2.74 -24.46
N PHE A 27 -4.65 -2.56 -23.87
CA PHE A 27 -3.80 -1.38 -24.06
C PHE A 27 -3.44 -1.16 -25.53
N LYS A 28 -3.36 -2.24 -26.32
CA LYS A 28 -3.01 -2.18 -27.74
C LYS A 28 -4.11 -1.55 -28.60
N ILE A 29 -5.38 -1.70 -28.20
CA ILE A 29 -6.53 -1.25 -29.00
C ILE A 29 -7.01 0.12 -28.52
N TYR A 30 -7.02 0.35 -27.19
CA TYR A 30 -7.51 1.60 -26.59
C TYR A 30 -6.55 2.17 -25.54
N PRO A 31 -5.40 2.74 -25.95
CA PRO A 31 -4.38 3.21 -25.02
C PRO A 31 -4.88 4.33 -24.09
N ASN A 32 -5.71 5.24 -24.59
CA ASN A 32 -6.25 6.36 -23.79
C ASN A 32 -7.30 5.91 -22.77
N LEU A 33 -8.12 4.92 -23.12
CA LEU A 33 -9.13 4.39 -22.21
C LEU A 33 -8.47 3.59 -21.09
N TYR A 34 -7.47 2.78 -21.44
CA TYR A 34 -6.68 2.02 -20.47
C TYR A 34 -5.98 2.94 -19.46
N THR A 35 -5.32 4.01 -19.92
CA THR A 35 -4.64 4.95 -19.02
C THR A 35 -5.62 5.67 -18.12
N PHE A 36 -6.76 6.15 -18.64
CA PHE A 36 -7.80 6.79 -17.82
C PHE A 36 -8.35 5.86 -16.75
N LEU A 37 -8.62 4.60 -17.10
CA LEU A 37 -9.14 3.59 -16.18
C LEU A 37 -8.11 3.24 -15.10
N SER A 38 -6.84 3.07 -15.46
CA SER A 38 -5.75 2.85 -14.52
C SER A 38 -5.55 4.02 -13.54
N LEU A 39 -5.66 5.25 -14.04
CA LEU A 39 -5.56 6.46 -13.23
C LEU A 39 -6.73 6.56 -12.26
N SER A 40 -7.95 6.32 -12.74
CA SER A 40 -9.17 6.32 -11.92
C SER A 40 -9.12 5.26 -10.81
N LEU A 41 -8.53 4.09 -11.06
CA LEU A 41 -8.34 3.04 -10.06
C LEU A 41 -7.23 3.38 -9.04
N THR A 42 -6.21 4.12 -9.44
CA THR A 42 -5.06 4.48 -8.59
C THR A 42 -5.34 5.66 -7.67
N ILE A 43 -6.14 6.62 -8.13
CA ILE A 43 -6.49 7.80 -7.33
C ILE A 43 -7.42 7.39 -6.19
N PRO A 44 -7.06 7.69 -4.93
CA PRO A 44 -7.96 7.49 -3.80
C PRO A 44 -9.14 8.45 -3.92
N ILE A 45 -10.34 7.90 -4.10
CA ILE A 45 -11.58 8.69 -4.25
C ILE A 45 -12.05 9.26 -2.90
N SER A 46 -11.57 8.73 -1.75
CA SER A 46 -12.06 9.10 -0.41
C SER A 46 -10.96 9.48 0.58
N SER A 47 -11.29 10.43 1.47
CA SER A 47 -10.44 10.84 2.60
C SER A 47 -10.23 9.74 3.63
N SER A 48 -11.19 8.82 3.76
CA SER A 48 -11.17 7.72 4.72
C SER A 48 -9.90 6.85 4.62
N THR A 49 -9.35 6.71 3.41
CA THR A 49 -8.12 5.96 3.18
C THR A 49 -6.90 6.68 3.74
N CYS A 50 -6.82 7.99 3.50
CA CYS A 50 -5.82 8.85 4.11
C CYS A 50 -5.94 8.84 5.63
N GLU A 51 -7.16 8.96 6.18
CA GLU A 51 -7.42 8.90 7.62
C GLU A 51 -6.96 7.58 8.24
N LYS A 52 -7.16 6.44 7.55
CA LYS A 52 -6.64 5.14 7.97
C LYS A 52 -5.11 5.16 8.07
N TYR A 53 -4.42 5.70 7.05
CA TYR A 53 -2.95 5.82 7.06
C TYR A 53 -2.46 6.77 8.16
N PHE A 54 -3.11 7.93 8.34
CA PHE A 54 -2.77 8.88 9.41
C PHE A 54 -3.02 8.30 10.80
N SER A 55 -4.09 7.52 10.99
CA SER A 55 -4.38 6.82 12.24
C SER A 55 -3.31 5.77 12.55
N ALA A 56 -2.89 4.97 11.56
CA ALA A 56 -1.78 4.04 11.70
C ALA A 56 -0.49 4.78 12.08
N MET A 57 -0.19 5.87 11.39
CA MET A 57 1.00 6.67 11.59
C MET A 57 1.04 7.34 12.98
N ARG A 58 -0.12 7.80 13.49
CA ARG A 58 -0.31 8.30 14.86
C ARG A 58 0.00 7.23 15.92
N LYS A 59 -0.28 5.95 15.65
CA LYS A 59 0.07 4.84 16.55
C LYS A 59 1.59 4.62 16.61
N ILE A 60 2.27 4.76 15.47
CA ILE A 60 3.73 4.58 15.36
C ILE A 60 4.48 5.71 16.07
N LYS A 61 4.05 6.96 15.82
CA LYS A 61 4.59 8.17 16.43
C LYS A 61 3.67 8.67 17.54
N ASN A 62 3.86 8.08 18.71
CA ASN A 62 3.16 8.46 19.94
C ASN A 62 3.98 9.45 20.78
N TRP A 63 3.39 9.94 21.86
CA TRP A 63 3.99 10.94 22.75
C TRP A 63 5.27 10.49 23.45
N LEU A 64 5.49 9.17 23.60
CA LEU A 64 6.71 8.60 24.18
C LEU A 64 7.85 8.49 23.16
N ARG A 65 7.55 8.53 21.86
CA ARG A 65 8.50 8.30 20.75
C ARG A 65 8.76 9.57 19.95
N THR A 66 8.82 10.71 20.63
CA THR A 66 9.02 12.04 20.01
C THR A 66 10.41 12.22 19.40
N SER A 67 11.43 11.51 19.90
CA SER A 67 12.82 11.55 19.40
C SER A 67 13.08 10.70 18.16
N MET A 68 12.05 10.09 17.56
CA MET A 68 12.22 9.22 16.39
C MET A 68 12.60 10.02 15.15
N LEU A 69 13.73 9.66 14.53
CA LEU A 69 14.18 10.20 13.24
C LEU A 69 13.13 9.98 12.15
N GLN A 70 13.08 10.92 11.20
CA GLN A 70 12.11 10.90 10.12
C GLN A 70 12.28 9.67 9.20
N ASP A 71 13.51 9.28 8.89
CA ASP A 71 13.80 8.12 8.04
C ASP A 71 13.29 6.83 8.66
N ARG A 72 13.59 6.63 9.96
CA ARG A 72 13.10 5.48 10.73
C ARG A 72 11.57 5.47 10.77
N PHE A 73 10.95 6.63 10.94
CA PHE A 73 9.49 6.75 11.01
C PHE A 73 8.82 6.41 9.68
N SER A 74 9.38 6.90 8.57
CA SER A 74 8.90 6.58 7.22
C SER A 74 8.99 5.08 6.98
N ASN A 75 10.15 4.48 7.22
CA ASN A 75 10.38 3.04 7.03
C ASN A 75 9.44 2.18 7.88
N ALA A 76 9.26 2.52 9.16
CA ALA A 76 8.33 1.81 10.05
C ALA A 76 6.87 1.96 9.61
N SER A 77 6.49 3.12 9.08
CA SER A 77 5.14 3.38 8.58
C SER A 77 4.81 2.55 7.36
N VAL A 78 5.76 2.42 6.42
CA VAL A 78 5.59 1.57 5.22
C VAL A 78 5.33 0.12 5.63
N VAL A 79 6.17 -0.45 6.52
CA VAL A 79 6.01 -1.84 6.98
C VAL A 79 4.68 -2.07 7.69
N TYR A 80 4.25 -1.12 8.52
CA TYR A 80 2.99 -1.25 9.26
C TYR A 80 1.76 -1.11 8.37
N ILE A 81 1.81 -0.21 7.38
CA ILE A 81 0.70 0.01 6.43
C ILE A 81 0.57 -1.20 5.50
N GLU A 82 1.70 -1.65 4.95
CA GLU A 82 1.78 -2.82 4.07
C GLU A 82 2.00 -4.12 4.86
N LYS A 83 1.30 -4.26 5.99
CA LYS A 83 1.42 -5.47 6.82
C LYS A 83 1.01 -6.74 6.08
N ASP A 84 0.07 -6.64 5.14
CA ASP A 84 -0.46 -7.79 4.41
C ASP A 84 0.63 -8.40 3.51
N ILE A 85 1.47 -7.54 2.94
CA ILE A 85 2.66 -7.92 2.17
C ILE A 85 3.80 -8.32 3.11
N SER A 86 3.97 -7.62 4.23
CA SER A 86 5.02 -7.94 5.19
C SER A 86 4.79 -9.30 5.86
N CYS A 87 3.54 -9.72 6.07
CA CYS A 87 3.18 -11.03 6.59
C CYS A 87 3.39 -12.18 5.59
N SER A 88 3.42 -11.90 4.29
CA SER A 88 3.72 -12.92 3.28
C SER A 88 5.22 -13.15 3.09
N LEU A 89 6.07 -12.26 3.63
CA LEU A 89 7.52 -12.44 3.65
C LEU A 89 7.91 -13.54 4.65
N LYS A 90 8.86 -14.39 4.26
CA LYS A 90 9.45 -15.39 5.16
C LYS A 90 10.46 -14.71 6.08
N ASN A 91 10.30 -14.92 7.38
CA ASN A 91 11.20 -14.36 8.39
C ASN A 91 12.65 -14.87 8.25
N GLU A 92 12.84 -16.09 7.73
CA GLU A 92 14.16 -16.69 7.53
C GLU A 92 14.97 -15.91 6.48
N ASP A 93 14.33 -15.49 5.39
CA ASP A 93 14.96 -14.73 4.33
C ASP A 93 15.39 -13.34 4.84
N LEU A 94 14.53 -12.69 5.62
CA LEU A 94 14.84 -11.42 6.28
C LEU A 94 16.02 -11.54 7.25
N LEU A 95 16.07 -12.62 8.03
CA LEU A 95 17.16 -12.84 8.99
C LEU A 95 18.48 -13.08 8.28
N ASN A 96 18.49 -13.86 7.19
CA ASN A 96 19.67 -14.12 6.39
C ASN A 96 20.19 -12.83 5.71
N GLU A 97 19.29 -12.02 5.16
CA GLU A 97 19.65 -10.72 4.56
C GLU A 97 20.21 -9.76 5.62
N PHE A 98 19.58 -9.71 6.79
CA PHE A 98 20.07 -8.88 7.89
C PHE A 98 21.44 -9.35 8.40
N ALA A 99 21.68 -10.66 8.46
CA ALA A 99 22.96 -11.25 8.85
C ALA A 99 24.09 -10.98 7.85
N MET A 100 23.76 -10.88 6.56
CA MET A 100 24.71 -10.51 5.49
C MET A 100 25.03 -9.00 5.50
N SER A 101 24.13 -8.16 6.02
CA SER A 101 24.36 -6.72 6.13
C SER A 101 25.39 -6.37 7.21
N ASN A 102 26.18 -5.30 6.98
CA ASN A 102 27.19 -4.86 7.94
C ASN A 102 26.55 -4.46 9.27
N ARG A 103 26.87 -5.22 10.33
CA ARG A 103 26.35 -5.13 11.72
C ARG A 103 26.44 -3.77 12.42
N ARG A 104 27.00 -2.75 11.78
CA ARG A 104 27.09 -1.40 12.36
C ARG A 104 25.82 -0.64 12.04
N LEU A 105 24.88 -0.65 12.98
CA LEU A 105 23.93 0.45 13.12
C LEU A 105 24.76 1.73 13.25
N GLN A 106 24.82 2.52 12.17
CA GLN A 106 25.31 3.90 12.25
C GLN A 106 24.26 4.68 13.05
N LEU A 107 24.43 4.67 14.37
CA LEU A 107 23.69 5.49 15.33
C LEU A 107 24.15 6.94 15.21
#